data_AF-A0A7T5RKT0-F1
#
_entry.id   AF-A0A7T5RKT0-F1
#
_cell.length_a   1.000
_cell.length_b   1.000
_cell.length_c   1.000
_cell.angle_alpha   90.00
_cell.angle_beta   90.00
_cell.angle_gamma   90.00
#
_symmetry.space_group_name_H-M   'P 1'
#
loop_
_entity.id
_entity.type
_entity.pdbx_description
1 polymer ?
#
loop_
_entity_poly.entity_id
_entity_poly.type
_entity_poly.pdbx_seq_one_letter_code
_entity_poly.pdbx_strand_id
1 'polypeptide(L)'
;MKNKKISAFLSLLFPGLGHLYIKKYADGVVFIVATAFLWYVMLFPQNSQALNFNSLRSYIFWLGFTLVYFYAIADSYRKAGGEANISKKTFSVPLIVAGGIAFLFVMSGLLVFKGYWRPFSYSSDWKYEGIVITSEYCNMMANPEIVQLSDGTWMMYTHGWPRKDDSRNDVYGYSSRDGLRWKAEGMLIEKASMPAAVRLADGRIRLYFVRNTAEASGMMSAVSSADGLHFSVEDGHRFVIGGGASKDVSGFKPFYAVTGQGDPKDITTMAHLNIIKLEQGGYRIFFDEGGMRADVRKYGNKAWPLVRVRSITSQDGLRWTLDSGARIDVEQQPLVEMQRVSSSAIVKIGDEYHMYFNAGFSPWEDLQPWKRWAWGGIYEAVSKDGLNFSIINKRLLSGGDAAIIQTDDWFRMYLSRSEPGPDNCINIEGWIKK
;
A
#
# COMPACT_ATOMS: atom_id res chain seq x y z
N MET A 1 39.01 -20.95 41.22
CA MET A 1 38.70 -20.03 40.10
C MET A 1 38.77 -20.82 38.81
N LYS A 2 37.86 -20.59 37.86
CA LYS A 2 37.89 -21.29 36.56
C LYS A 2 38.78 -20.52 35.57
N ASN A 3 39.29 -21.21 34.54
CA ASN A 3 40.20 -20.59 33.58
C ASN A 3 39.48 -19.49 32.76
N LYS A 4 39.98 -18.25 32.85
CA LYS A 4 39.41 -17.08 32.16
C LYS A 4 39.37 -17.26 30.64
N LYS A 5 40.45 -17.80 30.06
CA LYS A 5 40.56 -18.03 28.61
C LYS A 5 39.53 -19.04 28.13
N ILE A 6 39.29 -20.10 28.91
CA ILE A 6 38.26 -21.10 28.60
C ILE A 6 36.85 -20.49 28.68
N SER A 7 36.58 -19.67 29.70
CA SER A 7 35.29 -18.96 29.84
C SER A 7 35.00 -18.03 28.64
N ALA A 8 35.99 -17.23 28.24
CA ALA A 8 35.88 -16.35 27.07
C ALA A 8 35.68 -17.13 25.77
N PHE A 9 36.47 -18.20 25.57
CA PHE A 9 36.37 -19.04 24.39
C PHE A 9 34.98 -19.69 24.27
N LEU A 10 34.42 -20.19 25.37
CA LEU A 10 33.07 -20.75 25.37
C LEU A 10 32.01 -19.68 25.05
N SER A 11 32.13 -18.48 25.60
CA SER A 11 31.23 -17.36 25.24
C SER A 11 31.38 -16.88 23.78
N LEU A 12 32.55 -17.08 23.16
CA LEU A 12 32.75 -16.80 21.73
C LEU A 12 32.03 -17.81 20.85
N LEU A 13 32.06 -19.10 21.20
CA LEU A 13 31.31 -20.14 20.47
C LEU A 13 29.80 -19.90 20.55
N PHE A 14 29.31 -19.61 21.75
CA PHE A 14 27.92 -19.21 21.94
C PHE A 14 27.79 -18.38 23.23
N PRO A 15 27.30 -17.13 23.15
CA PRO A 15 27.15 -16.28 24.32
C PRO A 15 26.35 -16.97 25.43
N GLY A 16 26.91 -16.96 26.63
CA GLY A 16 26.34 -17.61 27.82
C GLY A 16 26.97 -18.95 28.19
N LEU A 17 27.62 -19.67 27.27
CA LEU A 17 28.33 -20.92 27.62
C LEU A 17 29.50 -20.69 28.59
N GLY A 18 30.22 -19.57 28.46
CA GLY A 18 31.25 -19.18 29.42
C GLY A 18 30.70 -18.95 30.83
N HIS A 19 29.51 -18.33 30.93
CA HIS A 19 28.81 -18.12 32.20
C HIS A 19 28.34 -19.41 32.83
N LEU A 20 27.78 -20.34 32.04
CA LEU A 20 27.45 -21.69 32.52
C LEU A 20 28.69 -22.43 33.02
N TYR A 21 29.80 -22.34 32.28
CA TYR A 21 31.07 -22.92 32.70
C TYR A 21 31.47 -22.38 34.06
N ILE A 22 31.42 -21.08 34.33
CA ILE A 22 31.76 -20.53 35.65
C ILE A 22 30.66 -20.64 36.71
N LYS A 23 29.65 -21.49 36.49
CA LYS A 23 28.50 -21.73 37.39
C LYS A 23 27.64 -20.49 37.66
N LYS A 24 27.64 -19.51 36.74
CA LYS A 24 26.74 -18.34 36.73
C LYS A 24 25.54 -18.66 35.84
N TYR A 25 24.70 -19.57 36.31
CA TYR A 25 23.62 -20.17 35.51
C TYR A 25 22.58 -19.15 35.01
N ALA A 26 22.15 -18.23 35.86
CA ALA A 26 21.19 -17.19 35.48
C ALA A 26 21.71 -16.34 34.32
N ASP A 27 22.94 -15.84 34.43
CA ASP A 27 23.59 -15.06 33.37
C ASP A 27 23.71 -15.88 32.08
N GLY A 28 24.16 -17.14 32.20
CA GLY A 28 24.34 -18.03 31.05
C GLY A 28 23.05 -18.31 30.29
N VAL A 29 21.95 -18.59 31.00
CA VAL A 29 20.64 -18.82 30.39
C VAL A 29 20.14 -17.57 29.68
N VAL A 30 20.28 -16.39 30.29
CA VAL A 30 19.86 -15.12 29.66
C VAL A 30 20.58 -14.89 28.33
N PHE A 31 21.90 -15.05 28.29
CA PHE A 31 22.67 -14.88 27.05
C PHE A 31 22.36 -15.96 26.01
N ILE A 32 22.14 -17.21 26.44
CA ILE A 32 21.81 -18.30 25.52
C ILE A 32 20.45 -18.04 24.86
N VAL A 33 19.42 -17.68 25.63
CA VAL A 33 18.08 -17.40 25.11
C VAL A 33 18.11 -16.18 24.19
N ALA A 34 18.77 -15.09 24.58
CA ALA A 34 18.90 -13.90 23.75
C ALA A 34 19.62 -14.19 22.42
N THR A 35 20.70 -14.98 22.46
CA THR A 35 21.47 -15.29 21.26
C THR A 35 20.78 -16.31 20.36
N ALA A 36 20.15 -17.35 20.92
CA ALA A 36 19.34 -18.29 20.16
C ALA A 36 18.22 -17.59 19.38
N PHE A 37 17.60 -16.57 19.99
CA PHE A 37 16.61 -15.73 19.31
C PHE A 37 17.22 -14.92 18.15
N LEU A 38 18.39 -14.29 18.35
CA LEU A 38 19.09 -13.58 17.27
C LEU A 38 19.47 -14.51 16.10
N TRP A 39 19.90 -15.73 16.39
CA TRP A 39 20.16 -16.76 15.37
C TRP A 39 18.90 -17.24 14.67
N TYR A 40 17.81 -17.47 15.42
CA TYR A 40 16.50 -17.80 14.85
C TYR A 40 16.02 -16.74 13.86
N VAL A 41 16.17 -15.45 14.23
CA VAL A 41 15.88 -14.31 13.36
C VAL A 41 16.70 -14.37 12.07
N MET A 42 18.00 -14.67 12.16
CA MET A 42 18.90 -14.70 11.00
C MET A 42 18.64 -15.88 10.05
N LEU A 43 18.25 -17.04 10.57
CA LEU A 43 18.14 -18.29 9.80
C LEU A 43 16.77 -18.55 9.17
N PHE A 44 15.73 -17.77 9.49
CA PHE A 44 14.40 -17.95 8.89
C PHE A 44 14.28 -17.27 7.50
N PRO A 45 13.83 -17.98 6.44
CA PRO A 45 13.84 -17.47 5.05
C PRO A 45 13.08 -16.15 4.80
N GLN A 46 12.08 -15.85 5.63
CA GLN A 46 11.27 -14.63 5.55
C GLN A 46 12.02 -13.37 6.06
N ASN A 47 13.21 -13.55 6.67
CA ASN A 47 14.01 -12.52 7.33
C ASN A 47 15.33 -12.20 6.60
N SER A 48 15.43 -12.53 5.31
CA SER A 48 16.65 -12.42 4.47
C SER A 48 17.32 -11.04 4.44
N GLN A 49 16.64 -9.99 4.90
CA GLN A 49 17.17 -8.62 5.01
C GLN A 49 18.29 -8.46 6.05
N ALA A 50 18.36 -9.32 7.09
CA ALA A 50 19.46 -9.28 8.06
C ALA A 50 20.81 -9.65 7.41
N LEU A 51 20.77 -10.52 6.40
CA LEU A 51 21.92 -10.96 5.61
C LEU A 51 22.24 -10.02 4.43
N ASN A 52 21.43 -8.97 4.22
CA ASN A 52 21.64 -7.98 3.16
C ASN A 52 22.51 -6.81 3.65
N PHE A 53 23.83 -6.93 3.47
CA PHE A 53 24.85 -5.95 3.89
C PHE A 53 24.78 -4.58 3.18
N ASN A 54 23.80 -4.34 2.31
CA ASN A 54 23.59 -3.04 1.68
C ASN A 54 22.51 -2.19 2.36
N SER A 55 22.09 -2.56 3.57
CA SER A 55 21.04 -1.83 4.31
C SER A 55 21.50 -1.37 5.69
N LEU A 56 21.15 -0.12 6.06
CA LEU A 56 21.37 0.42 7.42
C LEU A 56 20.80 -0.52 8.51
N ARG A 57 19.74 -1.25 8.18
CA ARG A 57 19.09 -2.27 9.03
C ARG A 57 20.02 -3.44 9.35
N SER A 58 20.65 -3.99 8.33
CA SER A 58 21.63 -5.05 8.49
C SER A 58 22.79 -4.56 9.34
N TYR A 59 23.30 -3.33 9.11
CA TYR A 59 24.37 -2.76 9.94
C TYR A 59 23.99 -2.60 11.41
N ILE A 60 22.79 -2.09 11.72
CA ILE A 60 22.30 -1.96 13.11
C ILE A 60 22.13 -3.34 13.77
N PHE A 61 21.56 -4.31 13.02
CA PHE A 61 21.42 -5.68 13.50
C PHE A 61 22.78 -6.31 13.81
N TRP A 62 23.72 -6.25 12.86
CA TRP A 62 25.06 -6.81 13.03
C TRP A 62 25.87 -6.09 14.12
N LEU A 63 25.70 -4.77 14.28
CA LEU A 63 26.28 -4.03 15.39
C LEU A 63 25.73 -4.54 16.73
N GLY A 64 24.41 -4.67 16.87
CA GLY A 64 23.78 -5.21 18.07
C GLY A 64 24.20 -6.66 18.36
N PHE A 65 24.20 -7.51 17.34
CA PHE A 65 24.64 -8.90 17.41
C PHE A 65 26.09 -8.99 17.91
N THR A 66 26.98 -8.21 17.29
CA THR A 66 28.40 -8.16 17.64
C THR A 66 28.64 -7.62 19.06
N LEU A 67 27.90 -6.60 19.48
CA LEU A 67 27.98 -6.04 20.83
C LEU A 67 27.56 -7.07 21.91
N VAL A 68 26.52 -7.88 21.66
CA VAL A 68 26.11 -8.95 22.58
C VAL A 68 27.21 -9.99 22.74
N TYR A 69 27.84 -10.40 21.64
CA TYR A 69 28.97 -11.34 21.66
C TYR A 69 30.16 -10.79 22.45
N PHE A 70 30.62 -9.58 22.13
CA PHE A 70 31.74 -8.96 22.83
C PHE A 70 31.46 -8.76 24.32
N TYR A 71 30.25 -8.32 24.66
CA TYR A 71 29.86 -8.14 26.06
C TYR A 71 29.83 -9.48 26.81
N ALA A 72 29.23 -10.53 26.23
CA ALA A 72 29.17 -11.84 26.86
C ALA A 72 30.57 -12.46 27.06
N ILE A 73 31.49 -12.24 26.13
CA ILE A 73 32.90 -12.68 26.25
C ILE A 73 33.60 -11.89 27.37
N ALA A 74 33.50 -10.56 27.37
CA ALA A 74 34.16 -9.70 28.34
C ALA A 74 33.64 -9.96 29.77
N ASP A 75 32.32 -10.10 29.93
CA ASP A 75 31.69 -10.36 31.23
C ASP A 75 32.03 -11.76 31.77
N SER A 76 32.01 -12.79 30.92
CA SER A 76 32.37 -14.16 31.35
C SER A 76 33.86 -14.26 31.70
N TYR A 77 34.74 -13.56 30.98
CA TYR A 77 36.17 -13.48 31.27
C TYR A 77 36.45 -12.79 32.60
N ARG A 78 35.80 -11.64 32.84
CA ARG A 78 35.90 -10.87 34.08
C ARG A 78 35.45 -11.71 35.28
N LYS A 79 34.25 -12.32 35.21
CA LYS A 79 33.67 -13.12 36.29
C LYS A 79 34.45 -14.41 36.58
N ALA A 80 35.10 -15.00 35.57
CA ALA A 80 35.95 -16.17 35.76
C ALA A 80 37.18 -15.90 36.65
N GLY A 81 37.61 -14.63 36.72
CA GLY A 81 38.80 -14.20 37.44
C GLY A 81 38.73 -14.09 38.94
N GLY A 82 37.55 -14.30 39.52
CA GLY A 82 37.25 -13.78 40.85
C GLY A 82 37.06 -12.26 40.80
N GLU A 83 36.08 -11.74 41.52
CA GLU A 83 35.80 -10.29 41.63
C GLU A 83 36.85 -9.57 42.49
N ALA A 84 38.14 -9.79 42.23
CA ALA A 84 39.23 -9.13 42.91
C ALA A 84 39.82 -8.01 42.02
N ASN A 85 39.63 -6.77 42.46
CA ASN A 85 40.40 -5.57 42.07
C ASN A 85 40.32 -5.08 40.61
N ILE A 86 39.11 -4.89 40.07
CA ILE A 86 38.88 -3.76 39.15
C ILE A 86 38.02 -2.78 39.93
N SER A 87 38.52 -1.55 40.08
CA SER A 87 37.95 -0.52 40.95
C SER A 87 36.44 -0.41 40.79
N LYS A 88 35.75 -0.27 41.92
CA LYS A 88 34.30 -0.06 42.08
C LYS A 88 33.77 1.23 41.42
N LYS A 89 34.38 1.78 40.36
CA LYS A 89 34.00 3.11 39.85
C LYS A 89 33.85 3.32 38.34
N THR A 90 34.07 2.35 37.45
CA THR A 90 33.99 2.66 36.00
C THR A 90 33.07 1.81 35.13
N PHE A 91 32.58 0.64 35.57
CA PHE A 91 31.66 -0.15 34.74
C PHE A 91 30.67 -1.01 35.55
N SER A 92 30.12 -0.48 36.64
CA SER A 92 28.96 -1.09 37.30
C SER A 92 27.68 -0.69 36.57
N VAL A 93 27.53 -1.15 35.33
CA VAL A 93 26.21 -1.17 34.69
C VAL A 93 25.46 -2.31 35.39
N PRO A 94 24.42 -2.05 36.21
CA PRO A 94 23.74 -3.09 36.98
C PRO A 94 23.20 -4.18 36.05
N LEU A 95 23.08 -5.41 36.54
CA LEU A 95 22.48 -6.56 35.85
C LEU A 95 21.15 -6.21 35.15
N ILE A 96 20.42 -5.25 35.72
CA ILE A 96 19.15 -4.69 35.26
C ILE A 96 19.29 -3.92 33.94
N VAL A 97 20.42 -3.26 33.69
CA VAL A 97 20.63 -2.46 32.46
C VAL A 97 21.07 -3.33 31.29
N ALA A 98 21.96 -4.32 31.51
CA ALA A 98 22.33 -5.26 30.43
C ALA A 98 21.18 -6.22 30.09
N GLY A 99 20.50 -6.76 31.12
CA GLY A 99 19.27 -7.53 30.94
C GLY A 99 18.13 -6.68 30.38
N GLY A 100 18.05 -5.40 30.76
CA GLY A 100 17.10 -4.43 30.22
C GLY A 100 17.36 -4.08 28.77
N ILE A 101 18.61 -3.94 28.34
CA ILE A 101 18.98 -3.72 26.93
C ILE A 101 18.68 -4.98 26.11
N ALA A 102 19.04 -6.17 26.60
CA ALA A 102 18.69 -7.43 25.93
C ALA A 102 17.16 -7.62 25.85
N PHE A 103 16.42 -7.31 26.91
CA PHE A 103 14.95 -7.34 26.94
C PHE A 103 14.35 -6.30 25.99
N LEU A 104 14.88 -5.07 25.95
CA LEU A 104 14.45 -4.05 25.01
C LEU A 104 14.74 -4.44 23.56
N PHE A 105 15.88 -5.07 23.26
CA PHE A 105 16.20 -5.62 21.94
C PHE A 105 15.32 -6.82 21.57
N VAL A 106 14.99 -7.70 22.51
CA VAL A 106 14.06 -8.83 22.29
C VAL A 106 12.64 -8.32 22.13
N MET A 107 12.19 -7.33 22.90
CA MET A 107 10.85 -6.75 22.81
C MET A 107 10.67 -5.88 21.55
N SER A 108 11.67 -5.06 21.21
CA SER A 108 11.67 -4.32 19.94
C SER A 108 11.81 -5.27 18.75
N GLY A 109 12.58 -6.35 18.90
CA GLY A 109 12.57 -7.49 17.98
C GLY A 109 11.16 -8.06 17.83
N LEU A 110 10.51 -8.51 18.91
CA LEU A 110 9.16 -9.10 18.88
C LEU A 110 8.11 -8.16 18.25
N LEU A 111 8.19 -6.85 18.54
CA LEU A 111 7.31 -5.83 17.94
C LEU A 111 7.58 -5.66 16.44
N VAL A 112 8.84 -5.72 16.00
CA VAL A 112 9.22 -5.68 14.59
C VAL A 112 8.88 -6.99 13.85
N PHE A 113 9.09 -8.14 14.49
CA PHE A 113 8.98 -9.48 13.91
C PHE A 113 7.55 -10.04 13.86
N LYS A 114 6.65 -9.67 14.79
CA LYS A 114 5.21 -9.96 14.65
C LYS A 114 4.49 -9.03 13.65
N GLY A 115 5.21 -8.17 12.95
CA GLY A 115 4.65 -7.23 11.97
C GLY A 115 4.03 -5.97 12.56
N TYR A 116 3.95 -5.85 13.90
CA TYR A 116 3.37 -4.68 14.55
C TYR A 116 4.19 -3.39 14.38
N TRP A 117 5.47 -3.48 13.98
CA TRP A 117 6.36 -2.34 13.76
C TRP A 117 7.26 -2.54 12.52
N ARG A 118 6.93 -1.91 11.39
CA ARG A 118 7.81 -1.85 10.19
C ARG A 118 8.26 -0.40 9.87
N PRO A 119 8.95 0.31 10.79
CA PRO A 119 9.23 1.74 10.64
C PRO A 119 10.10 2.13 9.43
N PHE A 120 10.76 1.17 8.76
CA PHE A 120 11.74 1.47 7.70
C PHE A 120 11.58 0.66 6.40
N SER A 121 10.45 -0.02 6.18
CA SER A 121 10.30 -0.93 5.03
C SER A 121 9.90 -0.17 3.79
N TYR A 122 10.86 0.50 3.19
CA TYR A 122 10.77 1.12 1.88
C TYR A 122 12.03 0.75 1.09
N SER A 123 12.13 -0.51 0.65
CA SER A 123 12.99 -0.81 -0.50
C SER A 123 12.06 -1.06 -1.68
N SER A 124 11.69 0.04 -2.32
CA SER A 124 11.15 0.04 -3.66
C SER A 124 12.32 0.29 -4.60
N ASP A 125 12.45 -0.49 -5.67
CA ASP A 125 13.36 -0.15 -6.79
C ASP A 125 12.90 1.12 -7.53
N TRP A 126 11.71 1.62 -7.19
CA TRP A 126 11.18 2.90 -7.60
C TRP A 126 11.99 4.07 -7.03
N LYS A 127 12.40 4.97 -7.93
CA LYS A 127 13.01 6.26 -7.60
C LYS A 127 11.93 7.34 -7.54
N TYR A 128 11.87 8.07 -6.43
CA TYR A 128 10.98 9.22 -6.31
C TYR A 128 11.48 10.39 -7.16
N GLU A 129 10.62 10.90 -8.06
CA GLU A 129 10.96 11.99 -8.99
C GLU A 129 10.35 13.36 -8.60
N GLY A 130 9.70 13.45 -7.45
CA GLY A 130 9.12 14.69 -6.95
C GLY A 130 7.61 14.82 -7.21
N ILE A 131 7.07 16.00 -6.88
CA ILE A 131 5.69 16.40 -7.17
C ILE A 131 5.66 16.99 -8.57
N VAL A 132 4.77 16.48 -9.43
CA VAL A 132 4.69 16.88 -10.85
C VAL A 132 3.45 17.73 -11.17
N ILE A 133 2.43 17.68 -10.31
CA ILE A 133 1.22 18.49 -10.39
C ILE A 133 0.91 18.98 -8.98
N THR A 134 0.77 20.29 -8.82
CA THR A 134 0.22 20.93 -7.62
C THR A 134 -1.14 21.52 -7.96
N SER A 135 -2.05 21.61 -6.99
CA SER A 135 -3.37 22.20 -7.20
C SER A 135 -3.26 23.69 -7.55
N GLU A 136 -3.24 24.02 -8.85
CA GLU A 136 -3.29 25.41 -9.34
C GLU A 136 -4.68 26.03 -9.11
N TYR A 137 -5.74 25.21 -9.01
CA TYR A 137 -7.14 25.65 -8.95
C TYR A 137 -7.79 25.59 -7.55
N CYS A 138 -7.03 25.32 -6.49
CA CYS A 138 -7.57 24.97 -5.15
C CYS A 138 -8.63 23.83 -5.19
N ASN A 139 -8.65 23.01 -6.24
CA ASN A 139 -9.48 21.82 -6.34
C ASN A 139 -8.71 20.64 -5.75
N MET A 140 -9.39 19.73 -5.04
CA MET A 140 -8.77 18.45 -4.70
C MET A 140 -8.77 17.59 -5.95
N MET A 141 -7.62 17.07 -6.33
CA MET A 141 -7.43 16.29 -7.54
C MET A 141 -6.96 14.91 -7.12
N ALA A 142 -7.67 13.89 -7.58
CA ALA A 142 -7.38 12.51 -7.27
C ALA A 142 -7.77 11.61 -8.45
N ASN A 143 -7.44 10.33 -8.32
CA ASN A 143 -7.67 9.31 -9.36
C ASN A 143 -7.18 9.75 -10.73
N PRO A 144 -5.86 9.98 -10.87
CA PRO A 144 -5.27 10.20 -12.17
C PRO A 144 -5.48 8.97 -13.04
N GLU A 145 -5.68 9.22 -14.32
CA GLU A 145 -5.66 8.22 -15.39
C GLU A 145 -4.86 8.81 -16.54
N ILE A 146 -4.01 8.01 -17.19
CA ILE A 146 -3.09 8.51 -18.20
C ILE A 146 -3.22 7.73 -19.50
N VAL A 147 -3.28 8.45 -20.62
CA VAL A 147 -3.30 7.88 -21.97
C VAL A 147 -2.45 8.72 -22.91
N GLN A 148 -1.89 8.12 -23.95
CA GLN A 148 -1.13 8.84 -24.97
C GLN A 148 -1.97 9.13 -26.21
N LEU A 149 -1.95 10.38 -26.68
CA LEU A 149 -2.46 10.77 -27.99
C LEU A 149 -1.61 10.20 -29.13
N SER A 150 -2.13 10.26 -30.36
CA SER A 150 -1.40 9.78 -31.55
C SER A 150 -0.15 10.60 -31.88
N ASP A 151 -0.07 11.85 -31.43
CA ASP A 151 1.09 12.72 -31.63
C ASP A 151 2.17 12.55 -30.55
N GLY A 152 2.01 11.56 -29.67
CA GLY A 152 2.92 11.26 -28.56
C GLY A 152 2.68 12.07 -27.29
N THR A 153 1.75 13.03 -27.28
CA THR A 153 1.38 13.80 -26.07
C THR A 153 0.72 12.87 -25.05
N TRP A 154 1.18 12.91 -23.81
CA TRP A 154 0.52 12.27 -22.68
C TRP A 154 -0.59 13.16 -22.15
N MET A 155 -1.78 12.59 -21.97
CA MET A 155 -2.91 13.21 -21.30
C MET A 155 -3.12 12.53 -19.96
N MET A 156 -3.23 13.33 -18.89
CA MET A 156 -3.69 12.88 -17.59
C MET A 156 -5.07 13.47 -17.33
N TYR A 157 -6.01 12.61 -16.97
CA TYR A 157 -7.35 12.99 -16.54
C TYR A 157 -7.50 12.69 -15.05
N THR A 158 -7.97 13.65 -14.28
CA THR A 158 -8.19 13.50 -12.83
C THR A 158 -9.63 13.81 -12.51
N HIS A 159 -10.20 13.22 -11.46
CA HIS A 159 -11.42 13.79 -10.88
C HIS A 159 -11.06 14.91 -9.91
N GLY A 160 -11.97 15.85 -9.68
CA GLY A 160 -11.86 16.80 -8.59
C GLY A 160 -13.14 17.58 -8.30
N TRP A 161 -13.21 18.22 -7.14
CA TRP A 161 -14.33 19.08 -6.76
C TRP A 161 -13.98 20.56 -7.00
N PRO A 162 -14.91 21.36 -7.55
CA PRO A 162 -14.81 22.82 -7.51
C PRO A 162 -14.72 23.34 -6.08
N ARG A 163 -13.82 24.29 -5.80
CA ARG A 163 -13.59 24.89 -4.46
C ARG A 163 -14.87 25.29 -3.69
N LYS A 164 -15.91 25.77 -4.37
CA LYS A 164 -17.15 26.28 -3.74
C LYS A 164 -18.32 25.30 -3.80
N ASP A 165 -18.12 24.12 -4.37
CA ASP A 165 -19.16 23.12 -4.58
C ASP A 165 -18.57 21.72 -4.47
N ASP A 166 -18.54 21.18 -3.25
CA ASP A 166 -18.17 19.79 -2.98
C ASP A 166 -19.30 18.80 -3.30
N SER A 167 -20.46 19.28 -3.76
CA SER A 167 -21.60 18.44 -4.08
C SER A 167 -21.45 17.73 -5.43
N ARG A 168 -20.46 18.11 -6.25
CA ARG A 168 -20.21 17.53 -7.58
C ARG A 168 -18.74 17.25 -7.85
N ASN A 169 -18.48 16.13 -8.53
CA ASN A 169 -17.16 15.81 -9.08
C ASN A 169 -17.12 16.21 -10.56
N ASP A 170 -16.01 16.81 -10.99
CA ASP A 170 -15.73 17.14 -12.39
C ASP A 170 -14.42 16.44 -12.83
N VAL A 171 -14.22 16.25 -14.14
CA VAL A 171 -12.95 15.77 -14.70
C VAL A 171 -12.11 16.95 -15.18
N TYR A 172 -10.83 16.94 -14.80
CA TYR A 172 -9.82 17.92 -15.21
C TYR A 172 -8.72 17.27 -16.05
N GLY A 173 -8.11 18.04 -16.94
CA GLY A 173 -7.10 17.58 -17.88
C GLY A 173 -5.73 18.22 -17.66
N TYR A 174 -4.69 17.43 -17.93
CA TYR A 174 -3.30 17.87 -18.00
C TYR A 174 -2.62 17.27 -19.22
N SER A 175 -1.77 18.04 -19.90
CA SER A 175 -0.98 17.57 -21.03
C SER A 175 0.52 17.56 -20.70
N SER A 176 1.25 16.61 -21.27
CA SER A 176 2.71 16.53 -21.10
C SER A 176 3.39 15.89 -22.32
N ARG A 177 4.60 16.36 -22.65
CA ARG A 177 5.46 15.76 -23.68
C ARG A 177 6.46 14.75 -23.11
N ASP A 178 6.76 14.82 -21.81
CA ASP A 178 7.81 14.02 -21.15
C ASP A 178 7.29 13.22 -19.94
N GLY A 179 6.02 13.41 -19.57
CA GLY A 179 5.39 12.82 -18.39
C GLY A 179 5.91 13.40 -17.06
N LEU A 180 6.80 14.38 -17.07
CA LEU A 180 7.33 15.02 -15.86
C LEU A 180 6.76 16.42 -15.67
N ARG A 181 6.65 17.17 -16.76
CA ARG A 181 6.14 18.53 -16.78
C ARG A 181 4.74 18.51 -17.33
N TRP A 182 3.77 18.77 -16.46
CA TRP A 182 2.36 18.75 -16.79
C TRP A 182 1.85 20.18 -16.89
N LYS A 183 1.17 20.48 -18.00
CA LYS A 183 0.44 21.73 -18.21
C LYS A 183 -1.02 21.48 -17.87
N ALA A 184 -1.60 22.31 -17.01
CA ALA A 184 -3.03 22.25 -16.76
C ALA A 184 -3.83 22.73 -17.97
N GLU A 185 -4.88 22.00 -18.32
CA GLU A 185 -5.78 22.31 -19.45
C GLU A 185 -7.19 22.68 -18.99
N GLY A 186 -7.47 22.54 -17.68
CA GLY A 186 -8.72 22.96 -17.06
C GLY A 186 -9.75 21.84 -16.92
N MET A 187 -11.00 22.24 -16.65
CA MET A 187 -12.14 21.32 -16.51
C MET A 187 -12.62 20.88 -17.89
N LEU A 188 -12.77 19.57 -18.09
CA LEU A 188 -13.12 18.97 -19.38
C LEU A 188 -14.55 18.41 -19.42
N ILE A 189 -15.02 17.83 -18.30
CA ILE A 189 -16.37 17.25 -18.20
C ILE A 189 -16.94 17.53 -16.82
N GLU A 190 -18.12 18.15 -16.77
CA GLU A 190 -18.86 18.35 -15.52
C GLU A 190 -19.55 17.07 -15.02
N LYS A 191 -19.73 16.95 -13.70
CA LYS A 191 -20.47 15.85 -13.05
C LYS A 191 -19.93 14.47 -13.47
N ALA A 192 -18.62 14.34 -13.58
CA ALA A 192 -17.93 13.13 -13.97
C ALA A 192 -16.85 12.81 -12.93
N SER A 193 -16.77 11.55 -12.52
CA SER A 193 -15.83 11.12 -11.47
C SER A 193 -15.06 9.87 -11.87
N MET A 194 -13.87 9.72 -11.29
CA MET A 194 -13.05 8.51 -11.36
C MET A 194 -12.84 8.03 -12.81
N PRO A 195 -12.15 8.84 -13.63
CA PRO A 195 -12.01 8.57 -15.06
C PRO A 195 -11.18 7.31 -15.34
N ALA A 196 -11.50 6.63 -16.45
CA ALA A 196 -10.63 5.65 -17.11
C ALA A 196 -10.56 5.99 -18.61
N ALA A 197 -9.40 5.90 -19.26
CA ALA A 197 -9.18 6.50 -20.57
C ALA A 197 -8.55 5.51 -21.54
N VAL A 198 -9.06 5.46 -22.77
CA VAL A 198 -8.47 4.62 -23.81
C VAL A 198 -8.43 5.33 -25.15
N ARG A 199 -7.31 5.20 -25.87
CA ARG A 199 -7.20 5.67 -27.24
C ARG A 199 -7.93 4.72 -28.19
N LEU A 200 -8.87 5.25 -28.95
CA LEU A 200 -9.61 4.57 -30.01
C LEU A 200 -8.75 4.39 -31.27
N ALA A 201 -9.22 3.57 -32.20
CA ALA A 201 -8.50 3.29 -33.46
C ALA A 201 -8.34 4.54 -34.35
N ASP A 202 -9.27 5.49 -34.26
CA ASP A 202 -9.22 6.77 -34.98
C ASP A 202 -8.35 7.84 -34.28
N GLY A 203 -7.66 7.48 -33.21
CA GLY A 203 -6.77 8.36 -32.45
C GLY A 203 -7.46 9.23 -31.40
N ARG A 204 -8.79 9.29 -31.37
CA ARG A 204 -9.54 9.99 -30.30
C ARG A 204 -9.46 9.21 -29.00
N ILE A 205 -9.76 9.88 -27.89
CA ILE A 205 -9.84 9.26 -26.57
C ILE A 205 -11.30 8.98 -26.25
N ARG A 206 -11.62 7.75 -25.82
CA ARG A 206 -12.85 7.48 -25.08
C ARG A 206 -12.52 7.52 -23.59
N LEU A 207 -13.22 8.40 -22.88
CA LEU A 207 -13.14 8.52 -21.43
C LEU A 207 -14.37 7.87 -20.82
N TYR A 208 -14.18 6.90 -19.94
CA TYR A 208 -15.21 6.35 -19.08
C TYR A 208 -15.19 7.08 -17.74
N PHE A 209 -16.35 7.29 -17.14
CA PHE A 209 -16.44 7.95 -15.85
C PHE A 209 -17.70 7.49 -15.10
N VAL A 210 -17.65 7.55 -13.77
CA VAL A 210 -18.79 7.27 -12.91
C VAL A 210 -19.67 8.52 -12.83
N ARG A 211 -20.97 8.33 -13.08
CA ARG A 211 -22.00 9.36 -12.91
C ARG A 211 -23.28 8.73 -12.35
N ASN A 212 -23.76 9.34 -11.27
CA ASN A 212 -25.00 8.95 -10.61
C ASN A 212 -26.07 10.01 -10.94
N THR A 213 -27.23 9.57 -11.43
CA THR A 213 -28.42 10.38 -11.68
C THR A 213 -29.56 9.91 -10.77
N ALA A 214 -30.72 10.56 -10.85
CA ALA A 214 -31.90 10.12 -10.11
C ALA A 214 -32.42 8.76 -10.62
N GLU A 215 -32.17 8.47 -11.90
CA GLU A 215 -32.69 7.30 -12.61
C GLU A 215 -31.71 6.12 -12.61
N ALA A 216 -30.39 6.38 -12.61
CA ALA A 216 -29.38 5.34 -12.73
C ALA A 216 -28.04 5.73 -12.11
N SER A 217 -27.31 4.72 -11.63
CA SER A 217 -25.94 4.81 -11.11
C SER A 217 -25.04 3.91 -11.92
N GLY A 218 -23.82 4.36 -12.22
CA GLY A 218 -22.83 3.55 -12.92
C GLY A 218 -21.90 4.33 -13.84
N MET A 219 -21.45 3.66 -14.89
CA MET A 219 -20.42 4.16 -15.80
C MET A 219 -21.04 4.73 -17.06
N MET A 220 -20.65 5.95 -17.42
CA MET A 220 -20.92 6.59 -18.71
C MET A 220 -19.61 6.74 -19.49
N SER A 221 -19.70 7.26 -20.72
CA SER A 221 -18.52 7.58 -21.52
C SER A 221 -18.68 8.88 -22.29
N ALA A 222 -17.54 9.45 -22.71
CA ALA A 222 -17.44 10.57 -23.63
C ALA A 222 -16.31 10.32 -24.63
N VAL A 223 -16.41 10.89 -25.83
CA VAL A 223 -15.35 10.83 -26.85
C VAL A 223 -14.77 12.20 -27.07
N SER A 224 -13.44 12.28 -27.08
CA SER A 224 -12.70 13.52 -27.27
C SER A 224 -12.66 13.94 -28.73
N SER A 225 -12.29 15.19 -28.98
CA SER A 225 -11.68 15.60 -30.25
C SER A 225 -10.24 15.04 -30.36
N ALA A 226 -9.56 15.26 -31.48
CA ALA A 226 -8.19 14.77 -31.71
C ALA A 226 -7.17 15.32 -30.70
N ASP A 227 -7.45 16.47 -30.08
CA ASP A 227 -6.60 17.09 -29.05
C ASP A 227 -6.69 16.45 -27.67
N GLY A 228 -7.66 15.55 -27.44
CA GLY A 228 -7.88 14.95 -26.13
C GLY A 228 -8.46 15.89 -25.06
N LEU A 229 -8.94 17.08 -25.44
CA LEU A 229 -9.42 18.13 -24.52
C LEU A 229 -10.92 18.37 -24.61
N HIS A 230 -11.49 18.36 -25.82
CA HIS A 230 -12.91 18.65 -26.02
C HIS A 230 -13.72 17.37 -26.09
N PHE A 231 -14.62 17.13 -25.12
CA PHE A 231 -15.37 15.88 -25.02
C PHE A 231 -16.85 16.04 -25.36
N SER A 232 -17.41 15.06 -26.07
CA SER A 232 -18.85 14.88 -26.24
C SER A 232 -19.29 13.65 -25.45
N VAL A 233 -20.15 13.85 -24.45
CA VAL A 233 -20.72 12.75 -23.65
C VAL A 233 -21.61 11.90 -24.55
N GLU A 234 -21.39 10.59 -24.55
CA GLU A 234 -22.18 9.64 -25.30
C GLU A 234 -23.43 9.25 -24.50
N ASP A 235 -24.57 9.04 -25.19
CA ASP A 235 -25.85 8.79 -24.55
C ASP A 235 -25.90 7.46 -23.78
N GLY A 236 -26.49 7.50 -22.58
CA GLY A 236 -26.76 6.33 -21.74
C GLY A 236 -25.56 5.77 -20.96
N HIS A 237 -25.86 4.94 -19.97
CA HIS A 237 -24.84 4.21 -19.20
C HIS A 237 -24.28 3.04 -20.00
N ARG A 238 -22.97 2.85 -19.89
CA ARG A 238 -22.20 1.71 -20.44
C ARG A 238 -22.29 0.49 -19.52
N PHE A 239 -22.46 0.75 -18.23
CA PHE A 239 -22.68 -0.27 -17.20
C PHE A 239 -23.50 0.33 -16.05
N VAL A 240 -24.63 -0.30 -15.73
CA VAL A 240 -25.56 0.15 -14.66
C VAL A 240 -25.40 -0.75 -13.46
N ILE A 241 -25.33 -0.14 -12.27
CA ILE A 241 -25.27 -0.84 -10.98
C ILE A 241 -26.52 -0.54 -10.14
N GLY A 242 -26.80 -1.39 -9.14
CA GLY A 242 -27.99 -1.26 -8.33
C GLY A 242 -27.77 -0.45 -7.06
N GLY A 243 -28.16 0.84 -7.11
CA GLY A 243 -28.46 1.64 -5.93
C GLY A 243 -27.95 3.07 -6.00
N GLY A 244 -28.79 3.97 -6.52
CA GLY A 244 -28.67 5.40 -6.24
C GLY A 244 -28.71 5.66 -4.72
N ALA A 245 -27.88 6.61 -4.29
CA ALA A 245 -27.61 7.01 -2.92
C ALA A 245 -28.73 6.78 -1.87
N SER A 246 -28.46 5.88 -0.92
CA SER A 246 -28.51 6.28 0.49
C SER A 246 -27.15 5.93 1.12
N LYS A 247 -26.43 6.97 1.57
CA LYS A 247 -25.13 6.84 2.28
C LYS A 247 -25.32 6.55 3.77
N ASP A 248 -26.52 6.17 4.19
CA ASP A 248 -26.77 5.79 5.58
C ASP A 248 -26.24 4.37 5.82
N VAL A 249 -25.86 4.07 7.07
CA VAL A 249 -25.29 2.79 7.50
C VAL A 249 -26.25 1.63 7.19
N SER A 250 -27.55 1.90 7.07
CA SER A 250 -28.59 0.96 6.65
C SER A 250 -28.42 0.44 5.21
N GLY A 251 -27.71 1.17 4.34
CA GLY A 251 -27.48 0.80 2.94
C GLY A 251 -26.33 -0.19 2.71
N PHE A 252 -25.49 -0.47 3.72
CA PHE A 252 -24.39 -1.42 3.57
C PHE A 252 -24.89 -2.87 3.73
N LYS A 253 -24.51 -3.72 2.78
CA LYS A 253 -24.81 -5.17 2.83
C LYS A 253 -23.74 -5.90 3.66
N PRO A 254 -24.05 -7.03 4.33
CA PRO A 254 -23.01 -7.89 4.90
C PRO A 254 -21.97 -8.26 3.84
N PHE A 255 -20.69 -8.30 4.20
CA PHE A 255 -19.67 -8.81 3.31
C PHE A 255 -19.87 -10.32 3.06
N TYR A 256 -19.67 -10.73 1.81
CA TYR A 256 -19.75 -12.12 1.36
C TYR A 256 -18.77 -12.35 0.23
N ALA A 257 -18.19 -13.55 0.15
CA ALA A 257 -17.37 -13.95 -0.99
C ALA A 257 -18.22 -14.02 -2.26
N VAL A 258 -17.73 -13.49 -3.38
CA VAL A 258 -18.45 -13.59 -4.66
C VAL A 258 -18.37 -15.01 -5.19
N THR A 259 -19.52 -15.62 -5.45
CA THR A 259 -19.62 -16.88 -6.20
C THR A 259 -20.10 -16.60 -7.62
N GLY A 260 -19.36 -17.10 -8.62
CA GLY A 260 -19.68 -16.91 -10.04
C GLY A 260 -19.62 -15.44 -10.49
N GLN A 261 -20.50 -15.08 -11.42
CA GLN A 261 -20.54 -13.74 -12.01
C GLN A 261 -21.05 -12.66 -11.03
N GLY A 262 -22.06 -13.00 -10.24
CA GLY A 262 -22.87 -12.04 -9.48
C GLY A 262 -23.81 -11.22 -10.37
N ASP A 263 -24.66 -10.39 -9.76
CA ASP A 263 -25.57 -9.48 -10.46
C ASP A 263 -25.05 -8.03 -10.34
N PRO A 264 -24.90 -7.27 -11.44
CA PRO A 264 -24.59 -5.84 -11.39
C PRO A 264 -25.52 -5.02 -10.48
N LYS A 265 -26.79 -5.44 -10.34
CA LYS A 265 -27.77 -4.80 -9.43
C LYS A 265 -27.43 -4.99 -7.95
N ASP A 266 -26.53 -5.91 -7.62
CA ASP A 266 -26.09 -6.08 -6.24
C ASP A 266 -24.95 -5.14 -5.84
N ILE A 267 -24.28 -4.53 -6.83
CA ILE A 267 -23.20 -3.57 -6.63
C ILE A 267 -23.79 -2.23 -6.19
N THR A 268 -23.51 -1.84 -4.94
CA THR A 268 -24.00 -0.58 -4.38
C THR A 268 -23.19 0.62 -4.88
N THR A 269 -21.87 0.48 -4.95
CA THR A 269 -20.98 1.54 -5.45
C THR A 269 -19.92 0.99 -6.37
N MET A 270 -19.61 1.75 -7.42
CA MET A 270 -18.50 1.54 -8.33
C MET A 270 -17.58 2.75 -8.25
N ALA A 271 -16.28 2.53 -8.08
CA ALA A 271 -15.30 3.58 -7.95
C ALA A 271 -13.95 3.23 -8.59
N HIS A 272 -13.10 4.24 -8.77
CA HIS A 272 -11.69 4.11 -9.16
C HIS A 272 -11.46 3.19 -10.37
N LEU A 273 -12.06 3.58 -11.51
CA LEU A 273 -11.96 2.83 -12.75
C LEU A 273 -10.50 2.80 -13.24
N ASN A 274 -10.06 1.67 -13.77
CA ASN A 274 -8.84 1.55 -14.56
C ASN A 274 -9.09 0.63 -15.75
N ILE A 275 -8.60 1.00 -16.93
CA ILE A 275 -8.87 0.26 -18.17
C ILE A 275 -7.60 -0.31 -18.78
N ILE A 276 -7.68 -1.53 -19.29
CA ILE A 276 -6.67 -2.14 -20.16
C ILE A 276 -7.29 -2.55 -21.49
N LYS A 277 -6.47 -2.56 -22.54
CA LYS A 277 -6.78 -3.26 -23.79
C LYS A 277 -6.38 -4.74 -23.65
N LEU A 278 -7.21 -5.64 -24.16
CA LEU A 278 -6.93 -7.07 -24.18
C LEU A 278 -6.24 -7.46 -25.50
N GLU A 279 -5.32 -8.42 -25.45
CA GLU A 279 -4.55 -8.87 -26.63
C GLU A 279 -5.42 -9.45 -27.75
N GLN A 280 -6.50 -10.13 -27.38
CA GLN A 280 -7.45 -10.72 -28.32
C GLN A 280 -8.44 -9.68 -28.87
N GLY A 281 -8.24 -8.40 -28.57
CA GLY A 281 -9.20 -7.34 -28.82
C GLY A 281 -10.14 -7.11 -27.64
N GLY A 282 -10.78 -5.94 -27.64
CA GLY A 282 -11.64 -5.49 -26.56
C GLY A 282 -10.87 -4.89 -25.37
N TYR A 283 -11.58 -4.78 -24.26
CA TYR A 283 -11.20 -3.99 -23.09
C TYR A 283 -11.62 -4.69 -21.82
N ARG A 284 -10.86 -4.48 -20.75
CA ARG A 284 -11.28 -4.80 -19.37
C ARG A 284 -11.13 -3.56 -18.51
N ILE A 285 -12.18 -3.24 -17.75
CA ILE A 285 -12.15 -2.22 -16.71
C ILE A 285 -12.12 -2.93 -15.36
N PHE A 286 -11.17 -2.53 -14.52
CA PHE A 286 -11.12 -2.85 -13.10
C PHE A 286 -11.75 -1.71 -12.31
N PHE A 287 -12.47 -2.04 -11.25
CA PHE A 287 -13.13 -1.06 -10.41
C PHE A 287 -13.30 -1.55 -8.98
N ASP A 288 -13.45 -0.61 -8.08
CA ASP A 288 -13.75 -0.84 -6.68
C ASP A 288 -15.25 -1.06 -6.50
N GLU A 289 -15.62 -2.28 -6.10
CA GLU A 289 -16.95 -2.61 -5.61
C GLU A 289 -17.01 -2.32 -4.11
N GLY A 290 -17.81 -1.33 -3.73
CA GLY A 290 -18.03 -0.95 -2.33
C GLY A 290 -19.47 -1.16 -1.88
N GLY A 291 -19.79 -0.66 -0.68
CA GLY A 291 -21.12 -0.80 -0.09
C GLY A 291 -21.33 -2.10 0.70
N MET A 292 -20.24 -2.79 1.05
CA MET A 292 -20.27 -3.94 1.96
C MET A 292 -19.85 -3.52 3.37
N ARG A 293 -20.34 -4.20 4.41
CA ARG A 293 -19.97 -3.99 5.81
C ARG A 293 -19.16 -5.19 6.30
N ALA A 294 -18.06 -4.91 6.99
CA ALA A 294 -17.30 -5.94 7.68
C ALA A 294 -18.15 -6.70 8.72
N ASP A 295 -17.77 -7.94 9.03
CA ASP A 295 -18.47 -8.74 10.03
C ASP A 295 -18.53 -8.00 11.38
N VAL A 296 -19.74 -7.61 11.77
CA VAL A 296 -20.02 -6.89 13.02
C VAL A 296 -19.66 -7.71 14.25
N ARG A 297 -19.61 -9.04 14.17
CA ARG A 297 -19.14 -9.90 15.26
C ARG A 297 -17.63 -9.74 15.49
N LYS A 298 -16.88 -9.55 14.40
CA LYS A 298 -15.42 -9.38 14.43
C LYS A 298 -15.02 -7.95 14.81
N TYR A 299 -15.73 -6.94 14.32
CA TYR A 299 -15.32 -5.53 14.44
C TYR A 299 -16.26 -4.64 15.27
N GLY A 300 -17.40 -5.15 15.71
CA GLY A 300 -18.38 -4.41 16.50
C GLY A 300 -18.82 -3.09 15.83
N ASN A 301 -18.89 -2.02 16.62
CA ASN A 301 -19.24 -0.67 16.15
C ASN A 301 -18.15 -0.01 15.29
N LYS A 302 -16.99 -0.67 15.12
CA LYS A 302 -15.88 -0.19 14.28
C LYS A 302 -15.87 -0.84 12.89
N ALA A 303 -16.90 -1.62 12.55
CA ALA A 303 -17.03 -2.23 11.23
C ALA A 303 -17.06 -1.15 10.13
N TRP A 304 -15.95 -1.03 9.38
CA TRP A 304 -15.82 -0.11 8.26
C TRP A 304 -16.41 -0.75 6.98
N PRO A 305 -16.90 0.07 6.04
CA PRO A 305 -17.19 -0.37 4.68
C PRO A 305 -16.07 -1.17 4.00
N LEU A 306 -16.32 -2.43 3.69
CA LEU A 306 -15.39 -3.23 2.90
C LEU A 306 -15.56 -2.90 1.43
N VAL A 307 -14.44 -2.95 0.72
CA VAL A 307 -14.32 -2.77 -0.72
C VAL A 307 -13.59 -3.99 -1.26
N ARG A 308 -13.81 -4.33 -2.52
CA ARG A 308 -13.04 -5.33 -3.28
C ARG A 308 -12.82 -4.84 -4.70
N VAL A 309 -11.82 -5.37 -5.39
CA VAL A 309 -11.61 -5.06 -6.82
C VAL A 309 -12.35 -6.07 -7.66
N ARG A 310 -13.19 -5.60 -8.58
CA ARG A 310 -13.91 -6.39 -9.58
C ARG A 310 -13.51 -5.91 -10.97
N SER A 311 -14.01 -6.60 -11.99
CA SER A 311 -13.78 -6.19 -13.37
C SER A 311 -14.98 -6.43 -14.27
N ILE A 312 -15.08 -5.66 -15.34
CA ILE A 312 -16.03 -5.80 -16.44
C ILE A 312 -15.26 -5.89 -17.76
N THR A 313 -15.73 -6.71 -18.70
CA THR A 313 -15.12 -6.88 -20.02
C THR A 313 -16.07 -6.39 -21.12
N SER A 314 -15.51 -5.84 -22.21
CA SER A 314 -16.25 -5.40 -23.39
C SER A 314 -15.44 -5.62 -24.66
N GLN A 315 -16.10 -5.98 -25.76
CA GLN A 315 -15.43 -6.08 -27.07
C GLN A 315 -15.42 -4.76 -27.85
N ASP A 316 -16.47 -3.95 -27.69
CA ASP A 316 -16.70 -2.71 -28.44
C ASP A 316 -16.44 -1.44 -27.60
N GLY A 317 -16.23 -1.61 -26.29
CA GLY A 317 -16.12 -0.51 -25.33
C GLY A 317 -17.45 0.18 -25.04
N LEU A 318 -18.58 -0.33 -25.53
CA LEU A 318 -19.91 0.25 -25.33
C LEU A 318 -20.78 -0.64 -24.46
N ARG A 319 -20.72 -1.95 -24.67
CA ARG A 319 -21.49 -2.95 -23.91
C ARG A 319 -20.55 -3.73 -23.01
N TRP A 320 -20.80 -3.68 -21.71
CA TRP A 320 -19.94 -4.26 -20.70
C TRP A 320 -20.62 -5.40 -19.97
N THR A 321 -19.84 -6.44 -19.64
CA THR A 321 -20.28 -7.61 -18.90
C THR A 321 -19.42 -7.78 -17.67
N LEU A 322 -20.04 -8.00 -16.50
CA LEU A 322 -19.34 -8.24 -15.24
C LEU A 322 -18.55 -9.54 -15.31
N ASP A 323 -17.28 -9.52 -14.93
CA ASP A 323 -16.45 -10.73 -14.87
C ASP A 323 -16.76 -11.55 -13.61
N SER A 324 -16.53 -12.86 -13.68
CA SER A 324 -16.79 -13.78 -12.56
C SER A 324 -15.72 -13.73 -11.48
N GLY A 325 -16.14 -13.61 -10.21
CA GLY A 325 -15.25 -13.52 -9.04
C GLY A 325 -14.63 -12.13 -8.82
N ALA A 326 -13.92 -11.98 -7.71
CA ALA A 326 -13.14 -10.79 -7.40
C ALA A 326 -11.73 -10.89 -8.00
N ARG A 327 -11.11 -9.75 -8.28
CA ARG A 327 -9.71 -9.63 -8.68
C ARG A 327 -8.81 -9.57 -7.46
N ILE A 328 -9.18 -8.72 -6.51
CA ILE A 328 -8.59 -8.64 -5.17
C ILE A 328 -9.73 -8.61 -4.17
N ASP A 329 -9.68 -9.52 -3.22
CA ASP A 329 -10.66 -9.60 -2.13
C ASP A 329 -9.99 -9.24 -0.80
N VAL A 330 -10.72 -8.59 0.10
CA VAL A 330 -10.19 -8.18 1.41
C VAL A 330 -9.92 -9.37 2.33
N GLU A 331 -10.50 -10.54 2.05
CA GLU A 331 -10.19 -11.79 2.74
C GLU A 331 -8.95 -12.50 2.17
N GLN A 332 -8.35 -11.99 1.10
CA GLN A 332 -7.10 -12.52 0.57
C GLN A 332 -5.92 -12.12 1.46
N GLN A 333 -4.97 -13.02 1.70
CA GLN A 333 -3.74 -12.67 2.42
C GLN A 333 -2.86 -11.73 1.57
N PRO A 334 -2.24 -10.67 2.14
CA PRO A 334 -2.18 -10.29 3.56
C PRO A 334 -3.32 -9.34 4.04
N LEU A 335 -4.34 -9.10 3.23
CA LEU A 335 -5.38 -8.09 3.46
C LEU A 335 -6.39 -8.43 4.55
N VAL A 336 -6.43 -9.70 5.00
CA VAL A 336 -7.31 -10.18 6.09
C VAL A 336 -7.23 -9.29 7.34
N GLU A 337 -6.07 -8.69 7.58
CA GLU A 337 -5.83 -7.77 8.69
C GLU A 337 -6.02 -6.29 8.32
N MET A 338 -5.91 -5.93 7.04
CA MET A 338 -5.89 -4.56 6.56
C MET A 338 -7.32 -4.01 6.34
N GLN A 339 -8.30 -4.80 5.91
CA GLN A 339 -9.68 -4.32 5.69
C GLN A 339 -9.88 -3.22 4.62
N ARG A 340 -8.81 -2.74 3.95
CA ARG A 340 -8.91 -1.78 2.84
C ARG A 340 -8.20 -2.32 1.60
N VAL A 341 -8.89 -2.25 0.47
CA VAL A 341 -8.36 -2.41 -0.88
C VAL A 341 -9.05 -1.37 -1.77
N SER A 342 -8.31 -0.67 -2.61
CA SER A 342 -8.88 0.31 -3.54
C SER A 342 -7.91 0.68 -4.66
N SER A 343 -8.41 1.40 -5.65
CA SER A 343 -7.62 2.21 -6.59
C SER A 343 -6.50 1.42 -7.30
N SER A 344 -6.89 0.47 -8.14
CA SER A 344 -5.95 -0.36 -8.90
C SER A 344 -5.47 0.31 -10.19
N ALA A 345 -4.18 0.22 -10.50
CA ALA A 345 -3.61 0.42 -11.84
C ALA A 345 -3.00 -0.88 -12.34
N ILE A 346 -3.34 -1.27 -13.56
CA ILE A 346 -2.90 -2.53 -14.15
C ILE A 346 -1.97 -2.23 -15.33
N VAL A 347 -0.83 -2.93 -15.37
CA VAL A 347 0.09 -2.95 -16.52
C VAL A 347 0.40 -4.40 -16.89
N LYS A 348 0.81 -4.63 -18.13
CA LYS A 348 1.26 -5.94 -18.59
C LYS A 348 2.77 -5.94 -18.77
N ILE A 349 3.47 -6.88 -18.12
CA ILE A 349 4.92 -7.03 -18.15
C ILE A 349 5.23 -8.45 -18.61
N GLY A 350 5.76 -8.60 -19.83
CA GLY A 350 5.87 -9.91 -20.47
C GLY A 350 4.49 -10.57 -20.58
N ASP A 351 4.37 -11.80 -20.06
CA ASP A 351 3.13 -12.58 -20.08
C ASP A 351 2.24 -12.35 -18.84
N GLU A 352 2.62 -11.47 -17.92
CA GLU A 352 1.93 -11.27 -16.64
C GLU A 352 1.29 -9.89 -16.53
N TYR A 353 0.11 -9.84 -15.92
CA TYR A 353 -0.55 -8.63 -15.48
C TYR A 353 -0.09 -8.29 -14.07
N HIS A 354 0.36 -7.07 -13.88
CA HIS A 354 0.74 -6.51 -12.59
C HIS A 354 -0.30 -5.46 -12.19
N MET A 355 -0.98 -5.71 -11.08
CA MET A 355 -1.94 -4.78 -10.48
C MET A 355 -1.28 -4.09 -9.30
N TYR A 356 -1.12 -2.77 -9.39
CA TYR A 356 -0.71 -1.91 -8.29
C TYR A 356 -1.95 -1.31 -7.64
N PHE A 357 -2.19 -1.55 -6.36
CA PHE A 357 -3.42 -1.15 -5.69
C PHE A 357 -3.14 -0.62 -4.29
N ASN A 358 -4.03 0.22 -3.78
CA ASN A 358 -3.96 0.72 -2.41
C ASN A 358 -4.48 -0.35 -1.45
N ALA A 359 -3.71 -0.65 -0.41
CA ALA A 359 -4.19 -1.38 0.76
C ALA A 359 -3.75 -0.70 2.04
N GLY A 360 -4.46 -0.97 3.14
CA GLY A 360 -4.16 -0.38 4.44
C GLY A 360 -5.24 -0.66 5.45
N PHE A 361 -5.11 -0.12 6.66
CA PHE A 361 -6.10 -0.31 7.71
C PHE A 361 -7.35 0.57 7.54
N SER A 362 -8.43 0.17 8.20
CA SER A 362 -9.58 1.02 8.52
C SER A 362 -9.10 2.26 9.31
N PRO A 363 -9.48 3.50 8.93
CA PRO A 363 -9.05 4.71 9.65
C PRO A 363 -9.40 4.80 11.14
N TRP A 364 -10.26 3.93 11.69
CA TRP A 364 -10.45 3.81 13.16
C TRP A 364 -9.39 2.93 13.83
N GLU A 365 -8.78 2.00 13.10
CA GLU A 365 -7.62 1.22 13.55
C GLU A 365 -6.30 1.98 13.37
N ASP A 366 -6.27 2.93 12.43
CA ASP A 366 -5.20 3.92 12.29
C ASP A 366 -5.08 4.85 13.51
N LEU A 367 -5.94 4.74 14.54
CA LEU A 367 -5.79 5.50 15.78
C LEU A 367 -4.74 4.91 16.74
N GLN A 368 -4.26 3.68 16.50
CA GLN A 368 -3.18 3.12 17.31
C GLN A 368 -1.82 3.50 16.71
N PRO A 369 -0.95 4.19 17.47
CA PRO A 369 0.32 4.71 16.95
C PRO A 369 1.19 3.66 16.26
N TRP A 370 1.15 2.39 16.67
CA TRP A 370 1.95 1.34 16.03
C TRP A 370 1.38 0.82 14.70
N LYS A 371 0.05 0.84 14.48
CA LYS A 371 -0.58 0.41 13.22
C LYS A 371 -0.39 1.40 12.06
N ARG A 372 -0.24 2.70 12.38
CA ARG A 372 0.02 3.78 11.39
C ARG A 372 1.32 3.60 10.59
N TRP A 373 2.32 2.91 11.13
CA TRP A 373 3.72 3.10 10.68
C TRP A 373 4.18 2.14 9.58
N ALA A 374 3.32 1.23 9.08
CA ALA A 374 3.89 0.06 8.40
C ALA A 374 3.07 -0.66 7.30
N TRP A 375 1.77 -0.40 7.12
CA TRP A 375 0.93 -1.29 6.29
C TRP A 375 0.08 -0.56 5.24
N GLY A 376 -0.28 0.70 5.44
CA GLY A 376 -0.97 1.50 4.43
C GLY A 376 -0.05 1.92 3.28
N GLY A 377 -0.51 1.77 2.03
CA GLY A 377 0.18 2.22 0.83
C GLY A 377 -0.16 1.39 -0.41
N ILE A 378 0.73 1.42 -1.40
CA ILE A 378 0.59 0.66 -2.65
C ILE A 378 1.18 -0.74 -2.47
N TYR A 379 0.42 -1.75 -2.88
CA TYR A 379 0.81 -3.15 -2.99
C TYR A 379 0.74 -3.59 -4.44
N GLU A 380 1.33 -4.74 -4.72
CA GLU A 380 1.32 -5.36 -6.04
C GLU A 380 0.69 -6.75 -5.95
N ALA A 381 -0.08 -7.10 -6.98
CA ALA A 381 -0.53 -8.45 -7.21
C ALA A 381 -0.29 -8.83 -8.67
N VAL A 382 0.00 -10.11 -8.91
CA VAL A 382 0.38 -10.62 -10.23
C VAL A 382 -0.63 -11.66 -10.71
N SER A 383 -0.92 -11.67 -12.00
CA SER A 383 -1.86 -12.59 -12.64
C SER A 383 -1.41 -12.97 -14.05
N LYS A 384 -1.63 -14.22 -14.47
CA LYS A 384 -1.38 -14.65 -15.86
C LYS A 384 -2.56 -14.42 -16.80
N ASP A 385 -3.78 -14.35 -16.26
CA ASP A 385 -5.03 -14.28 -17.02
C ASP A 385 -5.77 -12.94 -16.86
N GLY A 386 -5.24 -12.06 -16.00
CA GLY A 386 -5.86 -10.77 -15.66
C GLY A 386 -7.17 -10.93 -14.89
N LEU A 387 -7.41 -12.11 -14.30
CA LEU A 387 -8.58 -12.44 -13.49
C LEU A 387 -8.13 -12.90 -12.10
N ASN A 388 -7.25 -13.88 -12.00
CA ASN A 388 -6.83 -14.44 -10.73
C ASN A 388 -5.50 -13.80 -10.30
N PHE A 389 -5.55 -12.88 -9.34
CA PHE A 389 -4.37 -12.16 -8.86
C PHE A 389 -3.84 -12.74 -7.55
N SER A 390 -2.52 -12.88 -7.46
CA SER A 390 -1.81 -13.28 -6.24
C SER A 390 -1.08 -12.07 -5.65
N ILE A 391 -1.44 -11.66 -4.43
CA ILE A 391 -0.84 -10.49 -3.77
C ILE A 391 0.59 -10.80 -3.33
N ILE A 392 1.52 -9.92 -3.69
CA ILE A 392 2.87 -9.90 -3.14
C ILE A 392 2.78 -9.25 -1.75
N ASN A 393 3.09 -10.02 -0.70
CA ASN A 393 2.99 -9.57 0.70
C ASN A 393 4.13 -8.60 1.11
N LYS A 394 4.22 -7.48 0.39
CA LYS A 394 5.19 -6.42 0.58
C LYS A 394 4.58 -5.10 0.10
N ARG A 395 4.48 -4.11 1.01
CA ARG A 395 4.16 -2.73 0.61
C ARG A 395 5.29 -2.18 -0.25
N LEU A 396 4.94 -1.61 -1.40
CA LEU A 396 5.86 -0.99 -2.34
C LEU A 396 6.09 0.50 -2.01
N LEU A 397 5.01 1.30 -2.00
CA LEU A 397 5.11 2.76 -1.94
C LEU A 397 4.09 3.34 -0.94
N SER A 398 4.32 4.58 -0.50
CA SER A 398 3.30 5.38 0.19
C SER A 398 2.55 6.28 -0.81
N GLY A 399 1.24 6.44 -0.60
CA GLY A 399 0.33 7.17 -1.48
C GLY A 399 -0.92 6.35 -1.78
N GLY A 400 -1.78 6.88 -2.63
CA GLY A 400 -2.96 6.21 -3.16
C GLY A 400 -3.16 6.53 -4.65
N ASP A 401 -4.19 5.94 -5.24
CA ASP A 401 -4.62 6.18 -6.62
C ASP A 401 -3.49 6.16 -7.64
N ALA A 402 -2.86 5.00 -7.77
CA ALA A 402 -1.79 4.82 -8.74
C ALA A 402 -2.32 4.99 -10.17
N ALA A 403 -1.54 5.67 -11.00
CA ALA A 403 -1.62 5.64 -12.46
C ALA A 403 -0.22 5.40 -13.01
N ILE A 404 -0.11 4.72 -14.16
CA ILE A 404 1.19 4.30 -14.68
C ILE A 404 1.32 4.69 -16.14
N ILE A 405 2.44 5.33 -16.48
CA ILE A 405 2.96 5.33 -17.84
C ILE A 405 3.92 4.16 -17.97
N GLN A 406 3.69 3.34 -18.99
CA GLN A 406 4.58 2.26 -19.39
C GLN A 406 5.10 2.56 -20.79
N THR A 407 6.42 2.46 -20.94
CA THR A 407 7.13 2.46 -22.21
C THR A 407 7.95 1.17 -22.32
N ASP A 408 8.61 0.95 -23.46
CA ASP A 408 9.48 -0.22 -23.64
C ASP A 408 10.70 -0.19 -22.71
N ASP A 409 11.14 1.01 -22.30
CA ASP A 409 12.38 1.21 -21.53
C ASP A 409 12.14 1.44 -20.03
N TRP A 410 10.96 1.96 -19.64
CA TRP A 410 10.71 2.40 -18.26
C TRP A 410 9.23 2.44 -17.88
N PHE A 411 9.01 2.44 -16.54
CA PHE A 411 7.73 2.68 -15.88
C PHE A 411 7.79 3.93 -15.01
N ARG A 412 6.73 4.73 -15.02
CA ARG A 412 6.54 5.83 -14.07
C ARG A 412 5.17 5.75 -13.46
N MET A 413 5.14 5.73 -12.13
CA MET A 413 3.91 5.72 -11.34
C MET A 413 3.63 7.11 -10.78
N TYR A 414 2.40 7.55 -10.95
CA TYR A 414 1.85 8.78 -10.40
C TYR A 414 0.93 8.41 -9.26
N LEU A 415 1.05 9.11 -8.13
CA LEU A 415 0.31 8.82 -6.92
C LEU A 415 -0.38 10.08 -6.43
N SER A 416 -1.65 9.95 -6.06
CA SER A 416 -2.33 10.98 -5.29
C SER A 416 -1.78 11.03 -3.87
N ARG A 417 -1.56 12.24 -3.36
CA ARG A 417 -1.19 12.50 -1.97
C ARG A 417 -2.01 13.68 -1.44
N SER A 418 -2.48 13.52 -0.21
CA SER A 418 -3.06 14.64 0.54
C SER A 418 -1.92 15.53 1.01
N GLU A 419 -1.73 16.65 0.35
CA GLU A 419 -0.80 17.69 0.78
C GLU A 419 -1.56 18.97 1.11
N PRO A 420 -1.06 19.78 2.07
CA PRO A 420 -1.53 21.13 2.26
C PRO A 420 -1.42 21.88 0.91
N GLY A 421 -2.54 22.39 0.37
CA GLY A 421 -2.50 23.31 -0.77
C GLY A 421 -1.69 24.58 -0.47
N PRO A 422 -1.42 25.46 -1.45
CA PRO A 422 -0.81 26.76 -1.15
C PRO A 422 -1.64 27.51 -0.09
N ASP A 423 -1.01 28.39 0.71
CA ASP A 423 -1.60 29.07 1.90
C ASP A 423 -2.96 29.76 1.64
N ASN A 424 -3.29 30.00 0.37
CA ASN A 424 -4.52 30.64 -0.11
C ASN A 424 -5.67 29.63 -0.39
N CYS A 425 -5.40 28.34 -0.24
CA CYS A 425 -6.25 27.20 -0.60
C CYS A 425 -6.62 26.28 0.57
N ILE A 426 -6.19 26.52 1.82
CA ILE A 426 -6.44 25.61 2.95
C ILE A 426 -7.26 26.26 4.08
N ASN A 427 -8.38 25.64 4.44
CA ASN A 427 -8.77 25.50 5.85
C ASN A 427 -9.11 24.02 6.13
N ILE A 428 -8.16 23.28 6.69
CA ILE A 428 -8.23 21.84 6.99
C ILE A 428 -9.09 21.55 8.23
N GLU A 429 -9.60 22.56 8.94
CA GLU A 429 -10.34 22.35 10.20
C GLU A 429 -11.70 21.62 10.02
N GLY A 430 -12.24 21.55 8.80
CA GLY A 430 -13.56 20.93 8.55
C GLY A 430 -13.58 19.39 8.54
N TRP A 431 -12.46 18.70 8.30
CA TRP A 431 -12.43 17.24 8.12
C TRP A 431 -12.09 16.44 9.39
N ILE A 432 -11.71 17.12 10.49
CA ILE A 432 -11.35 16.47 11.76
C ILE A 432 -12.50 16.53 12.80
N LYS A 433 -13.60 17.22 12.50
CA LYS A 433 -14.76 17.30 13.41
C LYS A 433 -16.08 17.07 12.66
N LYS A 434 -16.45 15.80 12.50
CA LYS A 434 -17.85 15.34 12.57
C LYS A 434 -17.89 13.87 12.97
#